data_AF-A0A842WV14-F1
#
_entry.id   AF-A0A842WV14-F1
#
_cell.length_a   1.000
_cell.length_b   1.000
_cell.length_c   1.000
_cell.angle_alpha   90.00
_cell.angle_beta   90.00
_cell.angle_gamma   90.00
#
_symmetry.space_group_name_H-M   'P 1'
#
loop_
_entity.id
_entity.type
_entity.pdbx_description
1 polymer ?
#
loop_
_entity_poly.entity_id
_entity_poly.type
_entity_poly.pdbx_seq_one_letter_code
_entity_poly.pdbx_strand_id
1 'polypeptide(L)'
;MNDHYNSCWSGDIELPDVSWLSGAKAGLQISEGRRPDWNWDEFLLDLDAMLQYFSDIQSAFPGQAPLLDDGIVGSILTALGGYISVTGYLLDDGLFFRVSKKYHEDVRIALSGYDVQPYCDGLIISKTDLARLQNILPIQGPLFELIYQEVMT
;
A
#
# COMPACT_ATOMS: atom_id res chain seq x y z
N MET A 1 -16.20 35.57 5.04
CA MET A 1 -15.55 34.88 3.91
C MET A 1 -14.06 35.08 4.11
N ASN A 2 -13.26 34.16 4.63
CA ASN A 2 -13.37 32.71 4.76
C ASN A 2 -12.66 32.28 6.04
N ASP A 3 -13.42 31.74 6.99
CA ASP A 3 -12.91 30.82 8.01
C ASP A 3 -13.35 29.43 7.54
N HIS A 4 -12.41 28.52 7.24
CA HIS A 4 -12.56 27.05 7.27
C HIS A 4 -11.37 26.33 6.58
N TYR A 5 -10.18 26.44 7.15
CA TYR A 5 -9.13 25.43 6.99
C TYR A 5 -8.61 25.02 8.38
N ASN A 6 -9.54 24.62 9.25
CA ASN A 6 -9.22 23.73 10.36
C ASN A 6 -9.62 22.32 9.92
N SER A 7 -8.71 21.60 9.27
CA SER A 7 -8.90 20.19 8.90
C SER A 7 -7.86 19.35 9.64
N CYS A 8 -8.31 18.80 10.77
CA CYS A 8 -8.01 17.47 11.33
C CYS A 8 -6.61 16.83 11.22
N TRP A 9 -5.54 17.60 11.27
CA TRP A 9 -4.25 16.99 11.63
C TRP A 9 -4.16 16.86 13.15
N SER A 10 -4.36 15.64 13.67
CA SER A 10 -4.22 15.32 15.10
C SER A 10 -2.77 15.29 15.60
N GLY A 11 -1.79 15.60 14.74
CA GLY A 11 -0.41 15.85 15.14
C GLY A 11 0.43 14.63 15.53
N ASP A 12 -0.18 13.44 15.66
CA ASP A 12 0.50 12.24 16.19
C ASP A 12 0.79 11.16 15.12
N ILE A 13 0.54 11.42 13.83
CA ILE A 13 0.88 10.49 12.74
C ILE A 13 2.24 10.89 12.19
N GLU A 14 3.27 10.09 12.48
CA GLU A 14 4.57 10.17 11.81
C GLU A 14 4.34 10.11 10.29
N LEU A 15 4.81 11.14 9.57
CA LEU A 15 4.61 11.22 8.12
C LEU A 15 5.18 9.95 7.45
N PRO A 16 4.39 9.23 6.64
CA PRO A 16 4.87 8.03 5.96
C PRO A 16 6.06 8.34 5.05
N ASP A 17 6.95 7.36 4.89
CA ASP A 17 8.09 7.43 3.97
C ASP A 17 7.64 7.78 2.54
N VAL A 18 8.39 8.61 1.83
CA VAL A 18 8.06 9.04 0.46
C VAL A 18 7.96 7.84 -0.50
N SER A 19 8.76 6.79 -0.29
CA SER A 19 8.64 5.54 -1.06
C SER A 19 7.27 4.91 -0.81
N TRP A 20 6.77 4.91 0.42
CA TRP A 20 5.46 4.37 0.75
C TRP A 20 4.36 5.17 0.03
N LEU A 21 4.42 6.50 0.11
CA LEU A 21 3.46 7.40 -0.55
C LEU A 21 3.45 7.20 -2.07
N SER A 22 4.61 6.99 -2.69
CA SER A 22 4.72 6.72 -4.14
C SER A 22 3.98 5.45 -4.56
N GLY A 23 4.03 4.41 -3.75
CA GLY A 23 3.32 3.16 -3.98
C GLY A 23 1.83 3.29 -3.71
N ALA A 24 1.45 3.97 -2.62
CA ALA A 24 0.07 4.24 -2.29
C ALA A 24 -0.62 5.05 -3.40
N LYS A 25 0.06 6.06 -3.96
CA LYS A 25 -0.39 6.83 -5.14
C LYS A 25 -0.63 5.94 -6.36
N ALA A 26 0.27 4.99 -6.64
CA ALA A 26 0.07 4.01 -7.71
C ALA A 26 -1.13 3.09 -7.43
N GLY A 27 -1.36 2.72 -6.18
CA GLY A 27 -2.52 1.94 -5.75
C GLY A 27 -3.85 2.67 -5.99
N LEU A 28 -3.91 3.96 -5.64
CA LEU A 28 -5.11 4.79 -5.83
C LEU A 28 -5.53 4.83 -7.31
N GLN A 29 -4.57 4.97 -8.23
CA GLN A 29 -4.81 5.01 -9.68
C GLN A 29 -5.44 3.72 -10.24
N ILE A 30 -5.28 2.59 -9.55
CA ILE A 30 -5.81 1.28 -9.96
C ILE A 30 -7.08 0.92 -9.18
N SER A 31 -7.35 1.63 -8.08
CA SER A 31 -8.49 1.37 -7.17
C SER A 31 -9.85 1.86 -7.71
N GLU A 32 -9.86 2.60 -8.83
CA GLU A 32 -11.07 3.07 -9.51
C GLU A 32 -11.95 1.89 -9.97
N GLY A 33 -12.81 1.37 -9.08
CA GLY A 33 -13.76 0.33 -9.47
C GLY A 33 -14.38 -0.53 -8.36
N ARG A 34 -13.96 -0.43 -7.10
CA ARG A 34 -14.65 -1.12 -6.00
C ARG A 34 -14.63 -0.32 -4.70
N ARG A 35 -15.83 0.13 -4.32
CA ARG A 35 -16.22 0.35 -2.93
C ARG A 35 -17.06 -0.86 -2.50
N PRO A 36 -16.56 -1.75 -1.65
CA PRO A 36 -17.43 -2.37 -0.66
C PRO A 36 -17.58 -1.40 0.51
N ASP A 37 -18.53 -1.68 1.39
CA ASP A 37 -19.01 -0.86 2.50
C ASP A 37 -17.99 -0.74 3.66
N TRP A 38 -16.72 -0.49 3.32
CA TRP A 38 -15.56 -0.67 4.17
C TRP A 38 -15.01 0.64 4.71
N ASN A 39 -14.49 0.56 5.93
CA ASN A 39 -14.02 1.67 6.76
C ASN A 39 -12.67 2.28 6.29
N TRP A 40 -12.47 2.32 4.97
CA TRP A 40 -11.27 2.84 4.33
C TRP A 40 -11.42 4.28 3.87
N ASP A 41 -12.65 4.82 3.84
CA ASP A 41 -12.91 6.18 3.35
C ASP A 41 -12.10 7.23 4.12
N GLU A 42 -12.02 7.13 5.45
CA GLU A 42 -11.19 8.04 6.27
C GLU A 42 -9.70 7.90 5.94
N PHE A 43 -9.19 6.67 5.87
CA PHE A 43 -7.80 6.40 5.51
C PHE A 43 -7.43 6.93 4.11
N LEU A 44 -8.32 6.75 3.13
CA LEU A 44 -8.10 7.23 1.76
C LEU A 44 -8.20 8.75 1.66
N LEU A 45 -9.07 9.40 2.45
CA LEU A 45 -9.15 10.85 2.54
C LEU A 45 -7.88 11.45 3.16
N ASP A 46 -7.37 10.86 4.24
CA ASP A 46 -6.12 11.28 4.87
C ASP A 46 -4.94 11.07 3.92
N LEU A 47 -4.90 9.94 3.22
CA LEU A 47 -3.90 9.67 2.19
C LEU A 47 -3.94 10.68 1.05
N ASP A 48 -5.13 11.06 0.55
CA ASP A 48 -5.26 12.07 -0.49
C ASP A 48 -4.76 13.43 0.00
N ALA A 49 -5.08 13.83 1.24
CA ALA A 49 -4.56 15.05 1.84
C ALA A 49 -3.02 15.04 1.96
N MET A 50 -2.43 13.90 2.32
CA MET A 50 -0.97 13.71 2.33
C MET A 50 -0.37 13.84 0.93
N LEU A 51 -0.96 13.19 -0.08
CA LEU A 51 -0.48 13.24 -1.46
C LEU A 51 -0.62 14.64 -2.09
N GLN A 52 -1.61 15.43 -1.68
CA GLN A 52 -1.73 16.83 -2.07
C GLN A 52 -0.62 17.70 -1.46
N TYR A 53 -0.19 17.40 -0.23
CA TYR A 53 0.96 18.05 0.40
C TYR A 53 2.28 17.72 -0.32
N PHE A 54 2.41 16.50 -0.83
CA PHE A 54 3.54 16.04 -1.62
C PHE A 54 3.22 15.93 -3.12
N SER A 55 2.86 17.07 -3.74
CA SER A 55 2.31 17.11 -5.11
C SER A 55 3.19 16.44 -6.18
N ASP A 56 4.51 16.43 -5.97
CA ASP A 56 5.49 16.07 -7.00
C ASP A 56 5.90 14.58 -6.98
N ILE A 57 5.42 13.81 -5.98
CA ILE A 57 5.71 12.38 -5.86
C ILE A 57 5.26 11.63 -7.10
N GLN A 58 6.18 10.90 -7.74
CA GLN A 58 5.85 10.02 -8.84
C GLN A 58 5.23 8.71 -8.33
N SER A 59 4.27 8.15 -9.07
CA SER A 59 3.73 6.82 -8.77
C SER A 59 4.81 5.75 -8.96
N ALA A 60 4.98 4.86 -7.98
CA ALA A 60 5.82 3.68 -8.10
C ALA A 60 4.95 2.42 -8.18
N PHE A 61 4.87 1.80 -9.37
CA PHE A 61 4.10 0.58 -9.54
C PHE A 61 4.83 -0.63 -8.94
N PRO A 62 4.13 -1.73 -8.63
CA PRO A 62 4.74 -2.91 -8.03
C PRO A 62 5.97 -3.39 -8.82
N GLY A 63 7.07 -3.62 -8.11
CA GLY A 63 8.35 -4.01 -8.71
C GLY A 63 9.23 -2.87 -9.20
N GLN A 64 8.75 -1.62 -9.15
CA GLN A 64 9.54 -0.43 -9.50
C GLN A 64 10.10 0.23 -8.24
N ALA A 65 11.36 0.67 -8.30
CA ALA A 65 11.93 1.48 -7.25
C ALA A 65 11.49 2.94 -7.45
N PRO A 66 10.98 3.62 -6.41
CA PRO A 66 10.63 5.03 -6.52
C PRO A 66 11.87 5.89 -6.77
N LEU A 67 11.72 6.86 -7.66
CA LEU A 67 12.69 7.93 -7.85
C LEU A 67 12.29 9.08 -6.93
N LEU A 68 13.17 9.43 -5.99
CA LEU A 68 12.98 10.55 -5.09
C LEU A 68 13.56 11.83 -5.71
N ASP A 69 13.08 12.99 -5.28
CA ASP A 69 13.40 14.29 -5.87
C ASP A 69 14.88 14.69 -5.76
N ASP A 70 15.61 14.08 -4.81
CA ASP A 70 17.05 14.23 -4.63
C ASP A 70 17.87 13.30 -5.55
N GLY A 71 17.21 12.52 -6.41
CA GLY A 71 17.81 11.52 -7.27
C GLY A 71 18.17 10.21 -6.56
N ILE A 72 17.80 10.05 -5.29
CA ILE A 72 17.97 8.80 -4.54
C ILE A 72 16.88 7.81 -4.94
N VAL A 73 17.27 6.54 -5.05
CA VAL A 73 16.35 5.43 -5.31
C VAL A 73 15.79 4.97 -3.96
N GLY A 74 14.47 5.09 -3.79
CA GLY A 74 13.79 4.64 -2.58
C GLY A 74 13.55 3.13 -2.55
N SER A 75 12.97 2.64 -1.46
CA SER A 75 12.81 1.20 -1.23
C SER A 75 11.63 0.62 -2.02
N ILE A 76 11.90 -0.38 -2.87
CA ILE A 76 10.88 -1.14 -3.61
C ILE A 76 9.87 -1.79 -2.64
N LEU A 77 10.36 -2.34 -1.53
CA LEU A 77 9.52 -3.01 -0.53
C LEU A 77 8.63 -2.01 0.20
N THR A 78 9.16 -0.83 0.50
CA THR A 78 8.38 0.24 1.13
C THR A 78 7.29 0.75 0.19
N ALA A 79 7.61 0.96 -1.09
CA ALA A 79 6.62 1.30 -2.11
C ALA A 79 5.58 0.21 -2.31
N LEU A 80 5.99 -1.06 -2.36
CA LEU A 80 5.06 -2.19 -2.45
C LEU A 80 4.14 -2.25 -1.22
N GLY A 81 4.65 -1.95 -0.02
CA GLY A 81 3.86 -1.82 1.20
C GLY A 81 2.77 -0.76 1.07
N GLY A 82 3.09 0.42 0.54
CA GLY A 82 2.10 1.47 0.26
C GLY A 82 1.08 1.07 -0.78
N TYR A 83 1.51 0.43 -1.87
CA TYR A 83 0.61 -0.08 -2.90
C TYR A 83 -0.40 -1.09 -2.34
N ILE A 84 0.08 -2.06 -1.55
CA ILE A 84 -0.74 -3.10 -0.91
C ILE A 84 -1.64 -2.49 0.16
N SER A 85 -1.18 -1.47 0.89
CA SER A 85 -2.01 -0.72 1.84
C SER A 85 -3.20 -0.03 1.18
N VAL A 86 -3.18 0.16 -0.15
CA VAL A 86 -4.29 0.75 -0.91
C VAL A 86 -5.13 -0.29 -1.66
N THR A 87 -4.49 -1.36 -2.13
CA THR A 87 -5.09 -2.32 -3.07
C THR A 87 -5.27 -3.72 -2.50
N GLY A 88 -4.85 -3.93 -1.25
CA GLY A 88 -4.80 -5.22 -0.59
C GLY A 88 -6.10 -5.62 0.08
N TYR A 89 -6.32 -6.93 0.15
CA TYR A 89 -7.50 -7.58 0.68
C TYR A 89 -7.07 -8.87 1.39
N LEU A 90 -7.50 -9.06 2.63
CA LEU A 90 -7.30 -10.33 3.31
C LEU A 90 -8.36 -11.33 2.85
N LEU A 91 -7.92 -12.49 2.39
CA LEU A 91 -8.74 -13.66 2.04
C LEU A 91 -8.36 -14.83 2.94
N ASP A 92 -9.18 -15.88 2.94
CA ASP A 92 -8.93 -17.11 3.72
C ASP A 92 -7.55 -17.74 3.41
N ASP A 93 -7.13 -17.68 2.14
CA ASP A 93 -5.88 -18.25 1.65
C ASP A 93 -4.66 -17.32 1.84
N GLY A 94 -4.88 -16.05 2.18
CA GLY A 94 -3.80 -15.08 2.42
C GLY A 94 -4.11 -13.65 1.95
N LEU A 95 -3.05 -12.86 1.77
CA LEU A 95 -3.16 -11.45 1.37
C LEU A 95 -3.18 -11.31 -0.15
N PHE A 96 -4.35 -11.00 -0.69
CA PHE A 96 -4.53 -10.67 -2.09
C PHE A 96 -4.28 -9.19 -2.34
N PHE A 97 -3.68 -8.85 -3.47
CA PHE A 97 -3.70 -7.49 -4.00
C PHE A 97 -3.75 -7.53 -5.52
N ARG A 98 -4.55 -6.63 -6.08
CA ARG A 98 -4.71 -6.51 -7.52
C ARG A 98 -3.45 -5.90 -8.12
N VAL A 99 -2.92 -6.52 -9.17
CA VAL A 99 -1.74 -5.99 -9.88
C VAL A 99 -1.72 -6.54 -11.30
N SER A 100 -1.41 -5.67 -12.27
CA SER A 100 -1.33 -6.05 -13.68
C SER A 100 -0.29 -7.17 -13.89
N LYS A 101 -0.62 -8.14 -14.75
CA LYS A 101 0.24 -9.29 -15.08
C LYS A 101 1.67 -8.91 -15.46
N LYS A 102 1.86 -7.73 -16.07
CA LYS A 102 3.19 -7.25 -16.47
C LYS A 102 4.15 -7.02 -15.29
N TYR A 103 3.62 -6.82 -14.07
CA TYR A 103 4.41 -6.63 -12.85
C TYR A 103 4.53 -7.89 -11.98
N HIS A 104 3.92 -9.02 -12.39
CA HIS A 104 3.88 -10.23 -11.56
C HIS A 104 5.26 -10.83 -11.29
N GLU A 105 6.16 -10.77 -12.28
CA GLU A 105 7.52 -11.27 -12.10
C GLU A 105 8.32 -10.35 -11.19
N ASP A 106 8.27 -9.04 -11.40
CA ASP A 106 9.01 -8.07 -10.60
C ASP A 106 8.61 -8.12 -9.11
N VAL A 107 7.32 -8.31 -8.82
CA VAL A 107 6.83 -8.49 -7.46
C VAL A 107 7.34 -9.79 -6.83
N ARG A 108 7.35 -10.90 -7.59
CA ARG A 108 7.88 -12.18 -7.10
C ARG A 108 9.39 -12.12 -6.84
N ILE A 109 10.13 -11.35 -7.64
CA ILE A 109 11.55 -11.07 -7.40
C ILE A 109 11.71 -10.23 -6.13
N ALA A 110 10.93 -9.15 -5.97
CA ALA A 110 11.00 -8.29 -4.79
C ALA A 110 10.68 -9.04 -3.49
N LEU A 111 9.70 -9.95 -3.54
CA LEU A 111 9.29 -10.81 -2.44
C LEU A 111 9.94 -12.20 -2.49
N SER A 112 11.19 -12.30 -2.93
CA SER A 112 11.90 -13.57 -2.95
C SER A 112 11.94 -14.19 -1.54
N GLY A 113 11.51 -15.44 -1.41
CA GLY A 113 11.41 -16.14 -0.12
C GLY A 113 10.04 -16.06 0.56
N TYR A 114 9.04 -15.51 -0.15
CA TYR A 114 7.60 -15.58 0.17
C TYR A 114 6.88 -16.45 -0.87
N ASP A 115 5.83 -17.14 -0.45
CA ASP A 115 4.94 -17.85 -1.37
C ASP A 115 3.94 -16.86 -1.98
N VAL A 116 4.27 -16.43 -3.21
CA VAL A 116 3.49 -15.45 -3.97
C VAL A 116 2.99 -16.09 -5.26
N GLN A 117 1.67 -16.20 -5.39
CA GLN A 117 1.04 -16.92 -6.49
C GLN A 117 0.09 -16.02 -7.29
N PRO A 118 -0.02 -16.20 -8.61
CA PRO A 118 -1.08 -15.57 -9.40
C PRO A 118 -2.46 -15.99 -8.89
N TYR A 119 -3.33 -15.02 -8.63
CA TYR A 119 -4.71 -15.26 -8.21
C TYR A 119 -5.64 -14.28 -8.92
N CYS A 120 -6.57 -14.81 -9.73
CA CYS A 120 -7.48 -14.00 -10.57
C CYS A 120 -6.73 -12.93 -11.40
N ASP A 121 -6.94 -11.66 -11.09
CA ASP A 121 -6.36 -10.47 -11.74
C ASP A 121 -5.25 -9.81 -10.91
N GLY A 122 -4.67 -10.53 -9.94
CA GLY A 122 -3.63 -10.04 -9.06
C GLY A 122 -2.71 -11.15 -8.57
N LEU A 123 -2.17 -10.94 -7.38
CA LEU A 123 -1.30 -11.87 -6.67
C LEU A 123 -1.87 -12.14 -5.28
N ILE A 124 -1.60 -13.32 -4.75
CA ILE A 124 -1.85 -13.67 -3.35
C ILE A 124 -0.54 -14.05 -2.68
N ILE A 125 -0.31 -13.52 -1.49
CA ILE A 125 0.76 -13.93 -0.58
C ILE A 125 0.15 -14.91 0.40
N SER A 126 0.73 -16.11 0.51
CA SER A 126 0.23 -17.17 1.36
C SER A 126 0.03 -16.71 2.81
N LYS A 127 -1.07 -17.17 3.42
CA LYS A 127 -1.37 -16.95 4.83
C LYS A 127 -0.21 -17.32 5.77
N THR A 128 0.55 -18.36 5.44
CA THR A 128 1.69 -18.81 6.27
C THR A 128 2.82 -17.80 6.37
N ASP A 129 2.87 -16.84 5.44
CA ASP A 129 3.91 -15.82 5.41
C ASP A 129 3.48 -14.47 6.01
N LEU A 130 2.22 -14.30 6.41
CA LEU A 130 1.69 -13.00 6.90
C LEU A 130 2.48 -12.45 8.10
N ALA A 131 2.87 -13.31 9.04
CA ALA A 131 3.66 -12.91 10.21
C ALA A 131 5.06 -12.38 9.82
N ARG A 132 5.66 -12.97 8.78
CA ARG A 132 6.96 -12.51 8.26
C ARG A 132 6.80 -11.22 7.47
N LEU A 133 5.70 -11.10 6.74
CA LEU A 133 5.40 -9.99 5.85
C LEU A 133 5.34 -8.65 6.59
N GLN A 134 4.75 -8.62 7.78
CA GLN A 134 4.61 -7.39 8.60
C GLN A 134 5.95 -6.74 8.94
N ASN A 135 7.05 -7.49 8.98
CA ASN A 135 8.38 -6.96 9.28
C ASN A 135 9.11 -6.40 8.05
N ILE A 136 8.61 -6.68 6.84
CA ILE A 136 9.28 -6.34 5.58
C ILE A 136 8.49 -5.31 4.77
N LEU A 137 7.17 -5.48 4.73
CA LEU A 137 6.28 -4.54 4.05
C LEU A 137 5.60 -3.65 5.08
N PRO A 138 5.86 -2.33 5.07
CA PRO A 138 5.12 -1.40 5.91
C PRO A 138 3.68 -1.27 5.39
N ILE A 139 2.82 -2.22 5.75
CA ILE A 139 1.39 -2.15 5.45
C ILE A 139 0.73 -1.30 6.52
N GLN A 140 -0.06 -0.31 6.11
CA GLN A 140 -0.76 0.62 7.00
C GLN A 140 -2.25 0.65 6.70
N GLY A 141 -2.99 1.40 7.53
CA GLY A 141 -4.44 1.55 7.40
C GLY A 141 -5.20 0.30 7.88
N PRO A 142 -6.49 0.17 7.52
CA PRO A 142 -7.34 -0.88 8.09
C PRO A 142 -6.89 -2.31 7.71
N LEU A 143 -6.13 -2.47 6.62
CA LEU A 143 -5.55 -3.76 6.25
C LEU A 143 -4.55 -4.28 7.29
N PHE A 144 -3.77 -3.38 7.90
CA PHE A 144 -2.80 -3.76 8.92
C PHE A 144 -3.48 -4.44 10.11
N GLU A 145 -4.56 -3.85 10.60
CA GLU A 145 -5.35 -4.38 11.73
C GLU A 145 -5.91 -5.77 11.43
N LEU A 146 -6.39 -5.99 10.19
CA LEU A 146 -6.90 -7.30 9.75
C LEU A 146 -5.79 -8.35 9.71
N ILE A 147 -4.63 -8.03 9.13
CA ILE A 147 -3.48 -8.94 9.09
C ILE A 147 -3.02 -9.25 10.53
N TYR A 148 -2.99 -8.24 11.40
CA TYR A 148 -2.58 -8.42 12.79
C TYR A 148 -3.50 -9.38 13.55
N GLN A 149 -4.83 -9.23 13.40
CA GLN A 149 -5.79 -10.16 13.99
C GLN A 149 -5.61 -11.59 13.48
N GLU A 150 -5.37 -11.74 12.18
CA GLU A 150 -5.16 -13.05 11.54
C GLU A 150 -3.90 -13.75 12.06
N VAL A 151 -2.81 -13.01 12.29
CA VAL A 151 -1.54 -13.55 12.79
C VAL A 151 -1.62 -13.97 14.26
N MET A 152 -2.52 -13.37 15.04
CA MET A 152 -2.69 -13.65 16.47
C MET A 152 -3.64 -14.82 16.77
N THR A 153 -4.29 -15.38 15.75
CA THR A 153 -5.28 -16.47 15.87
C THR A 153 -4.64 -17.83 15.61
#